data_AF-A0A7S4V701-F1
#
_entry.id   AF-A0A7S4V701-F1
#
_cell.length_a   1.000
_cell.length_b   1.000
_cell.length_c   1.000
_cell.angle_alpha   90.00
_cell.angle_beta   90.00
_cell.angle_gamma   90.00
#
_symmetry.space_group_name_H-M   'P 1'
#
loop_
_entity.id
_entity.type
_entity.pdbx_description
1 polymer ?
#
loop_
_entity_poly.entity_id
_entity_poly.type
_entity_poly.pdbx_seq_one_letter_code
_entity_poly.pdbx_strand_id
1 'polypeptide(L)'
;MGPYLVTPSSLPDPHNLPIRCRVSGETLQNSNTNQLIFRVDYLISYLSQFVTLQPGDVIATGTPPGVGCFRSPQRWLVPGDVVECEIEGIGTLVNPVVEPIYKPGCSGIPRHLASSSSSQSKRGKVHGKNCIVTGANRGLGYGIALRLGMEGASLVAIVDIDAAEMDEAVQSLSKLVPTCQYVGKVCNVTNINEVKQTWKEVVEMSHDGRLDILVQAAGIVGKTNIKCEDVDVEDFEVSLLVAVFYLAAFRGVCACVFTMYSMLVVFILC
;
A
#
# COMPACT_ATOMS: atom_id res chain seq x y z
N MET A 1 -9.94 -1.68 1.74
CA MET A 1 -10.81 -0.75 0.99
C MET A 1 -12.22 -1.30 1.01
N GLY A 2 -13.22 -0.45 1.22
CA GLY A 2 -14.61 -0.84 1.46
C GLY A 2 -15.13 -0.23 2.78
N PRO A 3 -16.32 -0.65 3.26
CA PRO A 3 -17.15 -1.73 2.72
C PRO A 3 -17.90 -1.35 1.43
N TYR A 4 -18.15 -0.06 1.21
CA TYR A 4 -18.86 0.47 0.06
C TYR A 4 -18.03 1.54 -0.65
N LEU A 5 -18.40 1.80 -1.90
CA LEU A 5 -18.04 3.02 -2.60
C LEU A 5 -19.28 3.92 -2.61
N VAL A 6 -19.16 5.13 -2.07
CA VAL A 6 -20.26 6.10 -2.01
C VAL A 6 -20.01 7.26 -2.96
N THR A 7 -21.07 7.78 -3.56
CA THR A 7 -21.00 8.94 -4.46
C THR A 7 -20.97 10.25 -3.65
N PRO A 8 -20.41 11.33 -4.20
CA PRO A 8 -20.41 12.64 -3.53
C PRO A 8 -21.80 13.13 -3.14
N SER A 9 -22.83 12.80 -3.94
CA SER A 9 -24.23 13.14 -3.65
C SER A 9 -24.77 12.49 -2.37
N SER A 10 -24.18 11.37 -1.92
CA SER A 10 -24.60 10.63 -0.72
C SER A 10 -23.88 11.10 0.54
N LEU A 11 -22.86 11.95 0.41
CA LEU A 11 -22.09 12.53 1.52
C LEU A 11 -22.12 14.06 1.41
N PRO A 12 -23.06 14.74 2.11
CA PRO A 12 -23.26 16.17 1.98
C PRO A 12 -22.00 17.02 2.25
N ASP A 13 -21.12 16.56 3.15
CA ASP A 13 -19.82 17.17 3.38
C ASP A 13 -18.73 16.10 3.66
N PRO A 14 -17.89 15.76 2.65
CA PRO A 14 -16.82 14.78 2.85
C PRO A 14 -15.68 15.30 3.74
N HIS A 15 -15.66 16.60 4.05
CA HIS A 15 -14.66 17.25 4.90
C HIS A 15 -15.14 17.44 6.33
N ASN A 16 -16.24 16.80 6.73
CA ASN A 16 -16.72 16.83 8.11
C ASN A 16 -17.29 15.47 8.55
N LEU A 17 -16.54 14.40 8.30
CA LEU A 17 -16.92 13.04 8.64
C LEU A 17 -16.13 12.56 9.87
N PRO A 18 -16.79 12.19 10.98
CA PRO A 18 -16.19 11.41 12.04
C PRO A 18 -15.56 10.12 11.52
N ILE A 19 -14.36 9.85 12.03
CA ILE A 19 -13.57 8.69 11.67
C ILE A 19 -13.03 7.99 12.92
N ARG A 20 -13.02 6.66 12.89
CA ARG A 20 -12.58 5.86 14.03
C ARG A 20 -11.86 4.59 13.61
N CYS A 21 -10.79 4.25 14.31
CA CYS A 21 -10.13 2.96 14.20
C CYS A 21 -10.12 2.27 15.56
N ARG A 22 -10.63 1.04 15.61
CA ARG A 22 -10.60 0.18 16.79
C ARG A 22 -9.74 -1.05 16.54
N VAL A 23 -9.04 -1.52 17.56
CA VAL A 23 -8.31 -2.79 17.55
C VAL A 23 -8.81 -3.63 18.70
N SER A 24 -9.49 -4.73 18.39
CA SER A 24 -10.04 -5.67 19.38
C SER A 24 -10.95 -4.97 20.40
N GLY A 25 -11.78 -4.03 19.91
CA GLY A 25 -12.68 -3.20 20.72
C GLY A 25 -12.04 -1.93 21.32
N GLU A 26 -10.72 -1.82 21.37
CA GLU A 26 -10.03 -0.63 21.88
C GLU A 26 -9.98 0.46 20.80
N THR A 27 -10.52 1.64 21.08
CA THR A 27 -10.44 2.77 20.13
C THR A 27 -9.03 3.37 20.14
N LEU A 28 -8.29 3.17 19.04
CA LEU A 28 -6.93 3.68 18.88
C LEU A 28 -6.86 4.98 18.07
N GLN A 29 -7.82 5.26 17.18
CA GLN A 29 -7.91 6.54 16.49
C GLN A 29 -9.35 7.02 16.54
N ASN A 30 -9.56 8.32 16.80
CA ASN A 30 -10.89 8.95 16.84
C ASN A 30 -10.73 10.41 16.46
N SER A 31 -11.21 10.82 15.29
CA SER A 31 -10.97 12.15 14.71
C SER A 31 -12.12 12.51 13.75
N ASN A 32 -11.91 13.52 12.91
CA ASN A 32 -12.85 13.97 11.89
C ASN A 32 -12.07 14.43 10.64
N THR A 33 -12.63 14.25 9.44
CA THR A 33 -12.01 14.69 8.18
C THR A 33 -11.85 16.21 8.06
N ASN A 34 -12.48 17.00 8.93
CA ASN A 34 -12.25 18.44 9.03
C ASN A 34 -10.85 18.80 9.57
N GLN A 35 -10.13 17.82 10.14
CA GLN A 35 -8.75 17.97 10.59
C GLN A 35 -7.72 17.68 9.49
N LEU A 36 -8.16 17.36 8.27
CA LEU A 36 -7.26 17.24 7.12
C LEU A 36 -6.56 18.59 6.88
N ILE A 37 -5.23 18.58 6.97
CA ILE A 37 -4.39 19.74 6.64
C ILE A 37 -4.61 20.12 5.17
N PHE A 38 -4.63 19.11 4.29
CA PHE A 38 -4.89 19.26 2.87
C PHE A 38 -6.24 18.64 2.54
N ARG A 39 -7.15 19.48 2.09
CA ARG A 39 -8.48 19.04 1.66
C ARG A 39 -8.38 18.20 0.38
N VAL A 40 -9.37 17.35 0.17
CA VAL A 40 -9.50 16.44 -0.97
C VAL A 40 -9.39 17.16 -2.32
N ASP A 41 -10.07 18.30 -2.49
CA ASP A 41 -10.01 19.15 -3.67
C ASP A 41 -8.60 19.69 -3.92
N TYR A 42 -7.91 20.11 -2.85
CA TYR A 42 -6.50 20.49 -2.92
C TYR A 42 -5.61 19.31 -3.31
N LEU A 43 -5.80 18.13 -2.72
CA LEU A 43 -5.03 16.93 -3.05
C LEU A 43 -5.19 16.56 -4.53
N ILE A 44 -6.42 16.55 -5.05
CA ILE A 44 -6.69 16.28 -6.47
C ILE A 44 -5.98 17.32 -7.35
N SER A 45 -6.15 18.60 -7.05
CA SER A 45 -5.53 19.70 -7.81
C SER A 45 -4.01 19.61 -7.80
N TYR A 46 -3.41 19.45 -6.62
CA TYR A 46 -1.97 19.36 -6.43
C TYR A 46 -1.39 18.15 -7.16
N LEU A 47 -1.98 16.96 -6.98
CA LEU A 47 -1.55 15.75 -7.68
C LEU A 47 -1.65 15.92 -9.20
N SER A 48 -2.74 16.52 -9.69
CA SER A 48 -2.97 16.71 -11.14
C SER A 48 -1.91 17.57 -11.84
N GLN A 49 -1.11 18.36 -11.11
CA GLN A 49 0.00 19.13 -11.68
C GLN A 49 1.19 18.25 -12.07
N PHE A 50 1.33 17.09 -11.43
CA PHE A 50 2.44 16.16 -11.65
C PHE A 50 1.99 14.91 -12.40
N VAL A 51 0.70 14.56 -12.31
CA VAL A 51 0.14 13.26 -12.72
C VAL A 51 -1.14 13.44 -13.51
N THR A 52 -1.36 12.65 -14.56
CA THR A 52 -2.69 12.63 -15.21
C THR A 52 -3.60 11.65 -14.48
N LEU A 53 -4.43 12.15 -13.57
CA LEU A 53 -5.44 11.34 -12.87
C LEU A 53 -6.39 10.66 -13.87
N GLN A 54 -6.62 9.37 -13.69
CA GLN A 54 -7.53 8.55 -14.50
C GLN A 54 -8.77 8.14 -13.70
N PRO A 55 -9.92 7.92 -14.37
CA PRO A 55 -11.08 7.33 -13.73
C PRO A 55 -10.72 5.98 -13.07
N GLY A 56 -11.06 5.86 -11.79
CA GLY A 56 -10.73 4.68 -10.98
C GLY A 56 -9.44 4.79 -10.17
N ASP A 57 -8.67 5.89 -10.30
CA ASP A 57 -7.53 6.14 -9.41
C ASP A 57 -7.99 6.39 -7.98
N VAL A 58 -7.25 5.85 -7.02
CA VAL A 58 -7.60 5.87 -5.60
C VAL A 58 -6.55 6.66 -4.81
N ILE A 59 -6.97 7.79 -4.24
CA ILE A 59 -6.13 8.64 -3.39
C ILE A 59 -6.36 8.29 -1.93
N ALA A 60 -5.27 7.99 -1.22
CA ALA A 60 -5.27 7.81 0.23
C ALA A 60 -4.95 9.14 0.92
N THR A 61 -5.94 9.76 1.58
CA THR A 61 -5.80 11.16 2.04
C THR A 61 -5.08 11.36 3.38
N GLY A 62 -4.44 10.31 3.90
CA GLY A 62 -3.76 10.34 5.21
C GLY A 62 -4.57 9.74 6.37
N THR A 63 -3.97 9.70 7.56
CA THR A 63 -4.47 9.05 8.77
C THR A 63 -4.41 10.00 9.97
N PRO A 64 -5.39 9.98 10.90
CA PRO A 64 -5.38 10.85 12.08
C PRO A 64 -4.38 10.37 13.16
N PRO A 65 -4.15 11.16 14.24
CA PRO A 65 -3.33 10.74 15.38
C PRO A 65 -3.84 9.44 16.04
N GLY A 66 -2.94 8.74 16.71
CA GLY A 66 -3.26 7.53 17.48
C GLY A 66 -2.70 6.22 16.91
N VAL A 67 -1.88 6.32 15.85
CA VAL A 67 -1.09 5.21 15.31
C VAL A 67 -0.24 4.55 16.41
N GLY A 68 -0.26 3.22 16.45
CA GLY A 68 0.38 2.39 17.46
C GLY A 68 1.86 2.67 17.76
N CYS A 69 2.68 3.00 16.76
CA CYS A 69 4.11 3.24 16.94
C CYS A 69 4.44 4.57 17.65
N PHE A 70 3.51 5.54 17.62
CA PHE A 70 3.64 6.85 18.26
C PHE A 70 3.01 6.89 19.65
N ARG A 71 2.51 5.75 20.14
CA ARG A 71 1.97 5.60 21.49
C ARG A 71 3.08 5.29 22.48
N SER A 72 2.84 5.66 23.74
CA SER A 72 3.67 5.30 24.88
C SER A 72 2.80 4.63 25.95
N PRO A 73 2.86 3.30 26.11
CA PRO A 73 3.70 2.34 25.37
C PRO A 73 3.24 2.15 23.91
N GLN A 74 4.14 1.68 23.05
CA GLN A 74 3.81 1.36 21.66
C GLN A 74 2.81 0.20 21.58
N ARG A 75 1.89 0.26 20.61
CA ARG A 75 0.90 -0.81 20.34
C ARG A 75 1.05 -1.32 18.92
N TRP A 76 1.64 -2.50 18.78
CA TRP A 76 1.71 -3.20 17.49
C TRP A 76 0.52 -4.16 17.35
N LEU A 77 0.09 -4.40 16.11
CA LEU A 77 -0.91 -5.42 15.81
C LEU A 77 -0.32 -6.81 16.05
N VAL A 78 -1.09 -7.69 16.68
CA VAL A 78 -0.70 -9.08 16.89
C VAL A 78 -1.73 -10.04 16.27
N PRO A 79 -1.34 -11.27 15.89
CA PRO A 79 -2.28 -12.27 15.42
C PRO A 79 -3.43 -12.47 16.42
N GLY A 80 -4.66 -12.50 15.91
CA GLY A 80 -5.88 -12.53 16.72
C GLY A 80 -6.50 -11.17 16.97
N ASP A 81 -5.78 -10.06 16.77
CA ASP A 81 -6.39 -8.73 16.82
C ASP A 81 -7.44 -8.57 15.69
N VAL A 82 -8.47 -7.75 15.93
CA VAL A 82 -9.44 -7.37 14.89
C VAL A 82 -9.40 -5.86 14.70
N VAL A 83 -9.05 -5.41 13.50
CA VAL A 83 -9.01 -3.98 13.15
C VAL A 83 -10.35 -3.57 12.54
N GLU A 84 -10.96 -2.53 13.09
CA GLU A 84 -12.24 -1.98 12.63
C GLU A 84 -12.03 -0.50 12.27
N CYS A 85 -12.15 -0.17 10.99
CA CYS A 85 -12.02 1.18 10.45
C CYS A 85 -13.40 1.71 10.06
N GLU A 86 -13.85 2.77 10.70
CA GLU A 86 -15.19 3.35 10.53
C GLU A 86 -15.08 4.79 10.03
N ILE A 87 -15.91 5.12 9.05
CA ILE A 87 -16.15 6.49 8.58
C ILE A 87 -17.66 6.72 8.57
N GLU A 88 -18.13 7.76 9.24
CA GLU A 88 -19.56 8.11 9.27
C GLU A 88 -20.11 8.31 7.85
N GLY A 89 -21.31 7.79 7.59
CA GLY A 89 -21.95 7.86 6.27
C GLY A 89 -21.41 6.87 5.23
N ILE A 90 -20.27 6.21 5.48
CA ILE A 90 -19.71 5.16 4.60
C ILE A 90 -19.89 3.78 5.21
N GLY A 91 -19.49 3.60 6.47
CA GLY A 91 -19.60 2.33 7.19
C GLY A 91 -18.27 1.85 7.78
N THR A 92 -18.26 0.58 8.20
CA THR A 92 -17.13 -0.02 8.92
C THR A 92 -16.50 -1.15 8.12
N LEU A 93 -15.18 -1.06 7.92
CA LEU A 93 -14.35 -2.11 7.36
C LEU A 93 -13.68 -2.90 8.49
N VAL A 94 -13.88 -4.22 8.51
CA VAL A 94 -13.35 -5.11 9.56
C VAL A 94 -12.32 -6.06 8.98
N ASN A 95 -11.13 -6.09 9.57
CA ASN A 95 -10.00 -6.90 9.13
C ASN A 95 -9.39 -7.67 10.31
N PRO A 96 -9.52 -9.02 10.38
CA PRO A 96 -8.80 -9.81 11.36
C PRO A 96 -7.31 -9.85 11.03
N VAL A 97 -6.47 -9.66 12.05
CA VAL A 97 -5.02 -9.82 11.97
C VAL A 97 -4.70 -11.30 12.16
N VAL A 98 -3.99 -11.87 11.21
CA VAL A 98 -3.57 -13.27 11.23
C VAL A 98 -2.06 -13.35 11.35
N GLU A 99 -1.54 -14.54 11.70
CA GLU A 99 -0.09 -14.75 11.70
C GLU A 99 0.51 -14.39 10.33
N PRO A 100 1.71 -13.79 10.32
CA PRO A 100 2.43 -13.56 9.06
C PRO A 100 2.50 -14.84 8.27
N ILE A 101 2.18 -14.75 6.98
CA ILE A 101 2.24 -15.88 6.06
C ILE A 101 3.68 -16.40 5.93
N TYR A 102 4.66 -15.56 6.27
CA TYR A 102 6.09 -15.88 6.26
C TYR A 102 6.77 -15.46 7.58
N LYS A 103 7.54 -16.39 8.18
CA LYS A 103 8.53 -16.13 9.22
C LYS A 103 9.93 -16.29 8.60
N PRO A 104 10.84 -15.31 8.71
CA PRO A 104 12.22 -15.46 8.24
C PRO A 104 12.84 -16.74 8.83
N GLY A 105 13.35 -17.62 7.97
CA GLY A 105 13.91 -18.92 8.35
C GLY A 105 12.94 -20.12 8.35
N CYS A 106 11.64 -19.94 8.06
CA CYS A 106 10.71 -21.04 7.86
C CYS A 106 10.48 -21.34 6.37
N SER A 107 10.82 -22.56 5.94
CA SER A 107 10.55 -23.06 4.59
C SER A 107 9.15 -23.70 4.49
N GLY A 108 8.12 -22.90 4.21
CA GLY A 108 6.80 -23.46 3.88
C GLY A 108 5.66 -22.45 3.82
N ILE A 109 4.68 -22.72 2.97
CA ILE A 109 3.39 -22.01 2.92
C ILE A 109 2.57 -22.43 4.16
N PRO A 110 1.97 -21.51 4.93
CA PRO A 110 1.12 -21.86 6.07
C PRO A 110 0.02 -22.84 5.68
N ARG A 111 -0.24 -23.82 6.54
CA ARG A 111 -1.18 -24.92 6.28
C ARG A 111 -2.62 -24.48 5.94
N HIS A 112 -3.05 -23.30 6.39
CA HIS A 112 -4.37 -22.75 6.06
C HIS A 112 -4.45 -22.11 4.66
N LEU A 113 -3.30 -21.92 4.00
CA LEU A 113 -3.14 -21.43 2.63
C LEU A 113 -2.68 -22.51 1.67
N ALA A 114 -2.14 -23.63 2.19
CA ALA A 114 -2.00 -24.86 1.44
C ALA A 114 -3.40 -25.34 1.07
N SER A 115 -3.76 -25.17 -0.21
CA SER A 115 -5.07 -25.42 -0.82
C SER A 115 -5.97 -26.37 -0.03
N SER A 116 -7.08 -25.87 0.52
CA SER A 116 -8.23 -26.71 0.77
C SER A 116 -8.71 -27.21 -0.59
N SER A 117 -8.72 -28.54 -0.74
CA SER A 117 -9.22 -29.28 -1.88
C SER A 117 -10.74 -29.11 -2.05
N SER A 118 -11.17 -27.88 -2.34
CA SER A 118 -12.54 -27.57 -2.73
C SER A 118 -12.53 -26.92 -4.11
N SER A 119 -13.01 -27.69 -5.07
CA SER A 119 -13.12 -27.40 -6.48
C SER A 119 -14.10 -26.24 -6.74
N GLN A 120 -13.57 -25.02 -6.87
CA GLN A 120 -14.11 -23.98 -7.75
C GLN A 120 -13.04 -22.90 -7.95
N SER A 121 -12.61 -22.73 -9.21
CA SER A 121 -11.64 -21.71 -9.66
C SER A 121 -12.19 -20.31 -9.41
N LYS A 122 -12.05 -19.79 -8.19
CA LYS A 122 -12.13 -18.36 -7.94
C LYS A 122 -10.79 -17.79 -8.35
N ARG A 123 -10.75 -17.12 -9.51
CA ARG A 123 -9.61 -16.28 -9.89
C ARG A 123 -9.27 -15.38 -8.69
N GLY A 124 -8.01 -15.38 -8.26
CA GLY A 124 -7.55 -14.53 -7.16
C GLY A 124 -7.85 -13.06 -7.45
N LYS A 125 -7.90 -12.23 -6.41
CA LYS A 125 -8.40 -10.85 -6.50
C LYS A 125 -7.60 -9.96 -7.46
N VAL A 126 -6.34 -10.30 -7.73
CA VAL A 126 -5.46 -9.57 -8.65
C VAL A 126 -5.02 -10.46 -9.81
N HIS A 127 -5.87 -11.41 -10.20
CA HIS A 127 -5.57 -12.33 -11.28
C HIS A 127 -5.17 -11.61 -12.57
N GLY A 128 -4.01 -11.97 -13.13
CA GLY A 128 -3.52 -11.40 -14.39
C GLY A 128 -2.83 -10.05 -14.27
N LYS A 129 -2.71 -9.50 -13.05
CA LYS A 129 -2.21 -8.14 -12.84
C LYS A 129 -0.68 -8.07 -12.81
N ASN A 130 -0.11 -7.00 -13.35
CA ASN A 130 1.31 -6.69 -13.25
C ASN A 130 1.56 -5.68 -12.14
N CYS A 131 2.42 -5.99 -11.19
CA CYS A 131 2.59 -5.20 -9.97
C CYS A 131 4.03 -4.73 -9.77
N ILE A 132 4.22 -3.59 -9.12
CA ILE A 132 5.49 -3.16 -8.52
C ILE A 132 5.29 -3.04 -7.02
N VAL A 133 6.27 -3.47 -6.23
CA VAL A 133 6.33 -3.23 -4.79
C VAL A 133 7.71 -2.68 -4.45
N THR A 134 7.78 -1.45 -3.95
CA THR A 134 9.06 -0.84 -3.53
C THR A 134 9.41 -1.21 -2.09
N GLY A 135 10.68 -1.21 -1.69
CA GLY A 135 11.12 -1.64 -0.35
C GLY A 135 10.79 -3.10 -0.05
N ALA A 136 10.87 -3.96 -1.07
CA ALA A 136 10.27 -5.29 -1.06
C ALA A 136 11.26 -6.45 -0.91
N ASN A 137 12.53 -6.18 -0.65
CA ASN A 137 13.49 -7.24 -0.33
C ASN A 137 13.12 -7.98 0.97
N ARG A 138 12.49 -7.26 1.92
CA ARG A 138 12.16 -7.79 3.25
C ARG A 138 10.91 -7.14 3.85
N GLY A 139 10.52 -7.60 5.04
CA GLY A 139 9.47 -6.97 5.85
C GLY A 139 8.11 -6.92 5.16
N LEU A 140 7.44 -5.77 5.28
CA LEU A 140 6.08 -5.57 4.76
C LEU A 140 6.02 -5.61 3.23
N GLY A 141 6.96 -4.96 2.53
CA GLY A 141 7.01 -4.97 1.08
C GLY A 141 7.13 -6.39 0.52
N TYR A 142 8.01 -7.21 1.10
CA TYR A 142 8.12 -8.62 0.76
C TYR A 142 6.80 -9.39 0.97
N GLY A 143 6.15 -9.19 2.13
CA GLY A 143 4.87 -9.84 2.44
C GLY A 143 3.74 -9.43 1.48
N ILE A 144 3.73 -8.17 1.04
CA ILE A 144 2.76 -7.69 0.05
C ILE A 144 3.04 -8.31 -1.32
N ALA A 145 4.30 -8.35 -1.76
CA ALA A 145 4.69 -8.99 -3.02
C ALA A 145 4.26 -10.46 -3.05
N LEU A 146 4.53 -11.21 -1.97
CA LEU A 146 4.08 -12.58 -1.81
C LEU A 146 2.55 -12.69 -1.94
N ARG A 147 1.81 -11.81 -1.25
CA ARG A 147 0.35 -11.84 -1.26
C ARG A 147 -0.23 -11.52 -2.64
N LEU A 148 0.36 -10.57 -3.37
CA LEU A 148 -0.07 -10.24 -4.74
C LEU A 148 0.08 -11.46 -5.66
N GLY A 149 1.22 -12.15 -5.61
CA GLY A 149 1.39 -13.39 -6.37
C GLY A 149 0.40 -14.48 -5.98
N MET A 150 0.17 -14.68 -4.67
CA MET A 150 -0.82 -15.67 -4.19
C MET A 150 -2.26 -15.34 -4.64
N GLU A 151 -2.57 -14.06 -4.80
CA GLU A 151 -3.86 -13.57 -5.31
C GLU A 151 -3.90 -13.50 -6.85
N GLY A 152 -2.93 -14.11 -7.52
CA GLY A 152 -2.95 -14.40 -8.95
C GLY A 152 -2.30 -13.37 -9.86
N ALA A 153 -1.49 -12.46 -9.32
CA ALA A 153 -0.71 -11.53 -10.15
C ALA A 153 0.15 -12.32 -11.17
N SER A 154 0.23 -11.81 -12.39
CA SER A 154 1.05 -12.42 -13.46
C SER A 154 2.52 -12.04 -13.30
N LEU A 155 2.78 -10.78 -12.96
CA LEU A 155 4.11 -10.22 -12.76
C LEU A 155 4.10 -9.42 -11.44
N VAL A 156 5.13 -9.59 -10.62
CA VAL A 156 5.39 -8.75 -9.45
C VAL A 156 6.87 -8.36 -9.46
N ALA A 157 7.14 -7.09 -9.74
CA ALA A 157 8.46 -6.50 -9.64
C ALA A 157 8.70 -6.01 -8.21
N ILE A 158 9.69 -6.59 -7.53
CA ILE A 158 10.17 -6.07 -6.25
C ILE A 158 11.29 -5.06 -6.53
N VAL A 159 11.17 -3.88 -5.94
CA VAL A 159 12.06 -2.75 -6.17
C VAL A 159 12.69 -2.36 -4.84
N ASP A 160 14.00 -2.18 -4.81
CA ASP A 160 14.71 -1.78 -3.58
C ASP A 160 16.01 -1.06 -3.95
N ILE A 161 16.55 -0.26 -3.04
CA ILE A 161 17.87 0.36 -3.22
C ILE A 161 18.99 -0.65 -2.91
N ASP A 162 18.70 -1.64 -2.07
CA ASP A 162 19.66 -2.66 -1.67
C ASP A 162 19.72 -3.80 -2.68
N ALA A 163 20.82 -3.90 -3.42
CA ALA A 163 21.02 -4.97 -4.39
C ALA A 163 21.38 -6.32 -3.74
N ALA A 164 21.91 -6.32 -2.51
CA ALA A 164 22.52 -7.51 -1.93
C ALA A 164 21.50 -8.60 -1.57
N GLU A 165 20.30 -8.20 -1.16
CA GLU A 165 19.23 -9.12 -0.72
C GLU A 165 18.20 -9.43 -1.83
N MET A 166 18.31 -8.76 -2.99
CA MET A 166 17.32 -8.81 -4.06
C MET A 166 17.14 -10.21 -4.64
N ASP A 167 18.25 -10.86 -5.03
CA ASP A 167 18.20 -12.17 -5.69
C ASP A 167 17.61 -13.25 -4.78
N GLU A 168 17.97 -13.23 -3.50
CA GLU A 168 17.42 -14.15 -2.50
C GLU A 168 15.91 -13.93 -2.33
N ALA A 169 15.46 -12.68 -2.26
CA ALA A 169 14.05 -12.34 -2.15
C ALA A 169 13.25 -12.84 -3.36
N VAL A 170 13.73 -12.59 -4.60
CA VAL A 170 13.08 -13.06 -5.83
C VAL A 170 13.01 -14.58 -5.88
N GLN A 171 14.11 -15.28 -5.57
CA GLN A 171 14.15 -16.74 -5.57
C GLN A 171 13.19 -17.33 -4.55
N SER A 172 13.13 -16.75 -3.34
CA SER A 172 12.22 -17.17 -2.29
C SER A 172 10.75 -16.98 -2.71
N LEU A 173 10.39 -15.82 -3.25
CA LEU A 173 9.03 -15.53 -3.74
C LEU A 173 8.63 -16.47 -4.89
N SER A 174 9.52 -16.68 -5.86
CA SER A 174 9.28 -17.57 -7.01
C SER A 174 9.11 -19.03 -6.57
N LYS A 175 9.83 -19.47 -5.54
CA LYS A 175 9.67 -20.80 -4.96
C LYS A 175 8.34 -20.95 -4.22
N LEU A 176 7.90 -19.91 -3.51
CA LEU A 176 6.63 -19.91 -2.76
C LEU A 176 5.40 -19.82 -3.67
N VAL A 177 5.49 -19.05 -4.75
CA VAL A 177 4.39 -18.87 -5.71
C VAL A 177 4.91 -19.01 -7.15
N PRO A 178 5.09 -20.25 -7.65
CA PRO A 178 5.64 -20.51 -8.99
C PRO A 178 4.75 -20.03 -10.14
N THR A 179 3.48 -19.71 -9.87
CA THR A 179 2.52 -19.22 -10.87
C THR A 179 2.67 -17.73 -11.16
N CYS A 180 3.42 -16.98 -10.34
CA CYS A 180 3.68 -15.56 -10.50
C CYS A 180 5.12 -15.35 -10.96
N GLN A 181 5.34 -14.52 -11.97
CA GLN A 181 6.67 -14.09 -12.35
C GLN A 181 7.15 -13.00 -11.37
N TYR A 182 8.22 -13.26 -10.62
CA TYR A 182 8.86 -12.23 -9.81
C TYR A 182 10.12 -11.72 -10.50
N VAL A 183 10.33 -10.41 -10.46
CA VAL A 183 11.54 -9.76 -10.98
C VAL A 183 12.09 -8.78 -9.95
N GLY A 184 13.41 -8.72 -9.80
CA GLY A 184 14.08 -7.78 -8.91
C GLY A 184 14.60 -6.57 -9.70
N LYS A 185 14.44 -5.37 -9.15
CA LYS A 185 14.95 -4.13 -9.73
C LYS A 185 15.60 -3.26 -8.67
N VAL A 186 16.88 -2.96 -8.87
CA VAL A 186 17.60 -2.01 -8.02
C VAL A 186 17.23 -0.61 -8.48
N CYS A 187 16.64 0.19 -7.60
CA CYS A 187 16.25 1.56 -7.89
C CYS A 187 16.30 2.40 -6.64
N ASN A 188 17.07 3.49 -6.69
CA ASN A 188 16.89 4.57 -5.76
C ASN A 188 15.63 5.35 -6.14
N VAL A 189 14.57 5.16 -5.36
CA VAL A 189 13.28 5.80 -5.58
C VAL A 189 13.31 7.33 -5.48
N THR A 190 14.35 7.92 -4.90
CA THR A 190 14.56 9.39 -4.89
C THR A 190 15.15 9.92 -6.20
N ASN A 191 15.64 9.05 -7.08
CA ASN A 191 16.20 9.41 -8.38
C ASN A 191 15.18 9.19 -9.50
N ILE A 192 14.64 10.28 -10.05
CA ILE A 192 13.60 10.24 -11.09
C ILE A 192 14.01 9.47 -12.36
N ASN A 193 15.29 9.48 -12.73
CA ASN A 193 15.74 8.79 -13.93
C ASN A 193 15.75 7.27 -13.73
N GLU A 194 16.17 6.82 -12.54
CA GLU A 194 16.11 5.41 -12.17
C GLU A 194 14.67 4.92 -12.05
N VAL A 195 13.77 5.73 -11.49
CA VAL A 195 12.34 5.41 -11.43
C VAL A 195 11.74 5.24 -12.82
N LYS A 196 11.98 6.19 -13.73
CA LYS A 196 11.51 6.13 -15.13
C LYS A 196 12.05 4.90 -15.86
N GLN A 197 13.32 4.59 -15.66
CA GLN A 197 13.94 3.41 -16.26
C GLN A 197 13.33 2.12 -15.72
N THR A 198 13.23 1.99 -14.40
CA THR A 198 12.64 0.82 -13.73
C THR A 198 11.21 0.58 -14.20
N TRP A 199 10.42 1.65 -14.29
CA TRP A 199 9.06 1.60 -14.82
C TRP A 199 9.01 1.05 -16.24
N LYS A 200 9.82 1.63 -17.14
CA LYS A 200 9.88 1.23 -18.54
C LYS A 200 10.22 -0.25 -18.66
N GLU A 201 11.23 -0.71 -17.93
CA GLU A 201 11.65 -2.12 -17.93
C GLU A 201 10.54 -3.05 -17.43
N VAL A 202 9.83 -2.69 -16.34
CA VAL A 202 8.72 -3.51 -15.82
C VAL A 202 7.55 -3.57 -16.80
N VAL A 203 7.22 -2.45 -17.43
CA VAL A 203 6.18 -2.38 -18.46
C VAL A 203 6.57 -3.22 -19.69
N GLU A 204 7.82 -3.17 -20.14
CA GLU A 204 8.30 -3.99 -21.26
C GLU A 204 8.28 -5.50 -20.94
N MET A 205 8.48 -5.88 -19.68
CA MET A 205 8.36 -7.26 -19.23
C MET A 205 6.91 -7.73 -19.03
N SER A 206 5.97 -6.79 -18.93
CA SER A 206 4.56 -7.12 -18.74
C SER A 206 3.92 -7.65 -20.02
N HIS A 207 3.09 -8.69 -19.89
CA HIS A 207 2.50 -9.39 -21.03
C HIS A 207 1.58 -8.52 -21.92
N ASP A 208 1.05 -7.44 -21.37
CA ASP A 208 0.12 -6.51 -22.01
C ASP A 208 0.65 -5.06 -22.07
N GLY A 209 1.94 -4.87 -21.76
CA GLY A 209 2.59 -3.56 -21.85
C GLY A 209 2.03 -2.51 -20.89
N ARG A 210 1.53 -2.94 -19.73
CA ARG A 210 1.03 -2.02 -18.68
C ARG A 210 1.46 -2.45 -17.29
N LEU A 211 1.59 -1.45 -16.42
CA LEU A 211 1.57 -1.69 -14.99
C LEU A 211 0.14 -1.59 -14.48
N ASP A 212 -0.26 -2.59 -13.70
CA ASP A 212 -1.48 -2.54 -12.93
C ASP A 212 -1.17 -1.95 -11.55
N ILE A 213 -0.67 -2.72 -10.59
CA ILE A 213 -0.62 -2.28 -9.18
C ILE A 213 0.75 -1.68 -8.85
N LEU A 214 0.82 -0.55 -8.15
CA LEU A 214 2.03 -0.15 -7.41
C LEU A 214 1.74 -0.15 -5.92
N VAL A 215 2.65 -0.73 -5.16
CA VAL A 215 2.69 -0.63 -3.72
C VAL A 215 3.95 0.12 -3.32
N GLN A 216 3.78 1.30 -2.74
CA GLN A 216 4.89 2.09 -2.22
C GLN A 216 5.20 1.64 -0.79
N ALA A 217 6.13 0.70 -0.65
CA ALA A 217 6.59 0.18 0.64
C ALA A 217 8.08 0.49 0.92
N ALA A 218 8.69 1.40 0.14
CA ALA A 218 10.03 1.88 0.40
C ALA A 218 9.99 2.93 1.51
N GLY A 219 10.69 2.66 2.61
CA GLY A 219 10.98 3.69 3.61
C GLY A 219 12.10 4.59 3.11
N ILE A 220 11.92 5.90 3.21
CA ILE A 220 13.03 6.84 3.03
C ILE A 220 13.90 6.70 4.28
N VAL A 221 15.11 6.22 4.09
CA VAL A 221 16.06 5.96 5.17
C VAL A 221 16.59 7.31 5.65
N GLY A 222 15.86 7.90 6.59
CA GLY A 222 16.24 9.06 7.39
C GLY A 222 15.97 8.80 8.88
N LYS A 223 16.16 9.80 9.74
CA LYS A 223 15.77 9.74 11.16
C LYS A 223 14.26 9.43 11.26
N THR A 224 13.93 8.21 11.67
CA THR A 224 12.55 7.85 12.02
C THR A 224 12.21 8.46 13.39
N ASN A 225 10.92 8.79 13.63
CA ASN A 225 10.43 9.51 14.84
C ASN A 225 10.81 11.00 14.95
N ILE A 226 10.96 11.73 13.84
CA ILE A 226 10.95 13.19 13.88
C ILE A 226 9.48 13.66 13.89
N LYS A 227 9.14 14.64 14.74
CA LYS A 227 7.79 15.24 14.68
C LYS A 227 7.62 15.95 13.34
N CYS A 228 6.40 16.00 12.81
CA CYS A 228 6.16 16.61 11.49
C CYS A 228 6.65 18.07 11.39
N GLU A 229 6.69 18.80 12.50
CA GLU A 229 7.21 20.17 12.64
C GLU A 229 8.74 20.28 12.60
N ASP A 230 9.44 19.17 12.82
CA ASP A 230 10.89 19.06 12.89
C ASP A 230 11.48 18.40 11.61
N VAL A 231 10.62 18.00 10.66
CA VAL A 231 11.04 17.45 9.36
C VAL A 231 11.49 18.61 8.47
N ASP A 232 12.69 18.51 7.90
CA ASP A 232 13.19 19.50 6.96
C ASP A 232 12.26 19.59 5.74
N VAL A 233 12.03 20.81 5.24
CA VAL A 233 11.16 21.04 4.07
C VAL A 233 11.70 20.29 2.86
N GLU A 234 13.01 20.16 2.71
CA GLU A 234 13.65 19.44 1.62
C GLU A 234 13.41 17.92 1.74
N ASP A 235 13.49 17.36 2.96
CA ASP A 235 13.17 15.95 3.22
C ASP A 235 11.67 15.65 3.05
N PHE A 236 10.81 16.60 3.44
CA PHE A 236 9.37 16.53 3.21
C PHE A 236 9.04 16.59 1.71
N GLU A 237 9.65 17.52 0.97
CA GLU A 237 9.50 17.65 -0.47
C GLU A 237 10.02 16.43 -1.19
N VAL A 238 11.17 15.85 -0.81
CA VAL A 238 11.66 14.59 -1.39
C VAL A 238 10.72 13.44 -1.06
N SER A 239 10.19 13.35 0.17
CA SER A 239 9.23 12.32 0.54
C SER A 239 7.92 12.43 -0.24
N LEU A 240 7.43 13.65 -0.41
CA LEU A 240 6.26 13.98 -1.18
C LEU A 240 6.51 13.77 -2.68
N LEU A 241 7.66 14.18 -3.21
CA LEU A 241 8.07 13.95 -4.59
C LEU A 241 8.12 12.47 -4.89
N VAL A 242 8.79 11.67 -4.05
CA VAL A 242 8.83 10.22 -4.22
C VAL A 242 7.40 9.68 -4.25
N ALA A 243 6.54 10.08 -3.32
CA ALA A 243 5.14 9.65 -3.31
C ALA A 243 4.33 10.10 -4.55
N VAL A 244 4.53 11.34 -5.03
CA VAL A 244 3.78 11.99 -6.11
C VAL A 244 4.28 11.58 -7.51
N PHE A 245 5.58 11.38 -7.70
CA PHE A 245 6.14 10.94 -8.98
C PHE A 245 5.75 9.51 -9.32
N TYR A 246 5.47 8.68 -8.31
CA TYR A 246 4.87 7.39 -8.57
C TYR A 246 3.40 7.52 -9.00
N LEU A 247 2.61 8.40 -8.36
CA LEU A 247 1.27 8.79 -8.83
C LEU A 247 1.26 9.25 -10.31
N ALA A 248 2.36 9.85 -10.81
CA ALA A 248 2.52 10.36 -12.18
C ALA A 248 2.50 9.31 -13.28
N ALA A 249 2.89 8.08 -12.96
CA ALA A 249 3.15 7.06 -13.97
C ALA A 249 1.93 6.18 -14.27
N PHE A 250 0.79 6.38 -13.61
CA PHE A 250 -0.32 5.42 -13.68
C PHE A 250 -1.27 5.58 -14.84
N ARG A 251 -1.63 4.44 -15.42
CA ARG A 251 -2.89 4.25 -16.14
C ARG A 251 -3.63 3.05 -15.55
N GLY A 252 -4.60 3.33 -14.69
CA GLY A 252 -5.75 2.44 -14.53
C GLY A 252 -5.70 1.39 -13.43
N VAL A 253 -5.13 1.67 -12.24
CA VAL A 253 -5.30 0.79 -11.07
C VAL A 253 -5.29 1.50 -9.72
N CYS A 254 -6.36 1.17 -8.97
CA CYS A 254 -6.49 1.13 -7.53
C CYS A 254 -5.31 0.43 -6.81
N ALA A 255 -4.48 1.18 -6.10
CA ALA A 255 -4.14 0.98 -4.68
C ALA A 255 -2.84 1.71 -4.31
N CYS A 256 -2.91 3.01 -4.03
CA CYS A 256 -1.88 3.66 -3.21
C CYS A 256 -1.97 3.11 -1.78
N VAL A 257 -1.22 2.05 -1.49
CA VAL A 257 -0.90 1.65 -0.11
C VAL A 257 0.28 2.52 0.33
N PHE A 258 -0.01 3.65 0.96
CA PHE A 258 0.99 4.41 1.71
C PHE A 258 1.41 3.54 2.89
N THR A 259 2.59 2.94 2.78
CA THR A 259 3.15 2.08 3.82
C THR A 259 3.93 2.93 4.81
N MET A 260 3.20 3.61 5.67
CA MET A 260 3.72 4.02 6.98
C MET A 260 2.50 4.37 7.83
N TYR A 261 2.29 3.59 8.89
CA TYR A 261 1.46 3.97 10.03
C TYR A 261 -0.05 3.83 9.84
N SER A 262 -0.62 2.86 10.58
CA SER A 262 -2.06 2.59 10.85
C SER A 262 -3.07 3.18 9.86
N MET A 263 -3.60 2.31 9.00
CA MET A 263 -4.62 2.65 8.02
C MET A 263 -5.96 2.99 8.68
N LEU A 264 -6.28 4.28 8.71
CA LEU A 264 -7.60 4.72 8.29
C LEU A 264 -7.37 5.64 7.09
N VAL A 265 -7.87 5.21 5.93
CA VAL A 265 -7.63 5.88 4.65
C VAL A 265 -9.00 6.28 4.10
N VAL A 266 -9.23 7.59 3.94
CA VAL A 266 -10.42 8.10 3.24
C VAL A 266 -10.15 8.01 1.75
N PHE A 267 -11.08 7.42 1.01
CA PHE A 267 -11.01 7.23 -0.42
C PHE A 267 -12.05 8.13 -1.10
N ILE A 268 -11.62 8.98 -2.03
CA ILE A 268 -12.52 9.74 -2.89
C ILE A 268 -12.08 9.48 -4.32
N LEU A 269 -13.00 8.91 -5.11
CA LEU A 269 -12.83 8.70 -6.54
C LEU A 269 -13.33 9.95 -7.29
N CYS A 270 -12.58 10.39 -8.28
CA CYS A 270 -13.02 11.32 -9.32
C CYS A 270 -13.67 10.54 -10.48
#